data_AF-A0A1F9H5H6-F1
#
_entry.id   AF-A0A1F9H5H6-F1
#
_cell.length_a   1.000
_cell.length_b   1.000
_cell.length_c   1.000
_cell.angle_alpha   90.00
_cell.angle_beta   90.00
_cell.angle_gamma   90.00
#
_symmetry.space_group_name_H-M   'P 1'
#
loop_
_entity.id
_entity.type
_entity.pdbx_description
1 polymer ?
#
loop_
_entity_poly.entity_id
_entity_poly.type
_entity_poly.pdbx_seq_one_letter_code
_entity_poly.pdbx_strand_id
1 'polypeptide(L)'
;MIITSMDEYHLSATLRKLRLGKGLSLSQLALKANTSVSALSRYENGWGRFEIATLNKICTAMGCEVVIQLKALSTSLSVVGATRVINQIKYLFWDQKINKHHLMKNPIWIVERVIEFGTLMDVWTLIHFYGRQVFLNHVSLCRFQSIKTKQFWLNILEREGVPCMKRSFQRGVRFY
;
A
#
# COMPACT_ATOMS: atom_id res chain seq x y z
N MET A 1 8.70 7.97 6.10
CA MET A 1 9.43 8.25 4.85
C MET A 1 8.42 8.18 3.72
N ILE A 2 8.17 9.32 3.07
CA ILE A 2 7.06 9.56 2.14
C ILE A 2 7.42 8.95 0.78
N ILE A 3 6.68 7.93 0.34
CA ILE A 3 6.78 7.36 -1.02
C ILE A 3 5.47 7.68 -1.74
N THR A 4 5.33 8.91 -2.21
CA THR A 4 4.23 9.32 -3.10
C THR A 4 4.70 10.16 -4.29
N SER A 5 6.02 10.35 -4.50
CA SER A 5 6.54 11.29 -5.50
C SER A 5 7.08 10.67 -6.80
N MET A 6 7.20 9.34 -6.94
CA MET A 6 7.83 8.73 -8.12
C MET A 6 6.87 8.47 -9.30
N ASP A 7 5.56 8.29 -9.07
CA ASP A 7 4.61 7.99 -10.15
C ASP A 7 4.01 9.24 -10.82
N GLU A 8 3.86 10.36 -10.10
CA GLU A 8 3.23 11.59 -10.62
C GLU A 8 4.08 12.27 -11.72
N TYR A 9 5.40 12.11 -11.68
CA TYR A 9 6.31 12.74 -12.64
C TYR A 9 6.29 12.08 -14.02
N HIS A 10 5.86 10.82 -14.13
CA HIS A 10 5.88 10.09 -15.40
C HIS A 10 4.79 10.58 -16.36
N LEU A 11 3.59 10.92 -15.86
CA LEU A 11 2.48 11.38 -16.70
C LEU A 11 2.78 12.74 -17.33
N SER A 12 3.25 13.70 -16.52
CA SER A 12 3.63 15.04 -16.99
C SER A 12 4.71 14.99 -18.06
N ALA A 13 5.76 14.19 -17.82
CA ALA A 13 6.85 14.00 -18.79
C ALA A 13 6.37 13.32 -20.08
N THR A 14 5.46 12.34 -19.96
CA THR A 14 4.87 11.65 -21.12
C THR A 14 4.05 12.60 -21.99
N LEU A 15 3.20 13.43 -21.37
CA LEU A 15 2.40 14.45 -22.08
C LEU A 15 3.31 15.40 -22.88
N ARG A 16 4.36 15.92 -22.24
CA ARG A 16 5.34 16.80 -22.88
C ARG A 16 6.04 16.11 -24.06
N LYS A 17 6.45 14.85 -23.89
CA LYS A 17 7.10 14.07 -24.96
C LYS A 17 6.17 13.83 -26.14
N LEU A 18 4.91 13.49 -25.90
CA LEU A 18 3.91 13.30 -26.96
C LEU A 18 3.64 14.59 -27.72
N ARG A 19 3.48 15.72 -27.02
CA ARG A 19 3.29 17.03 -27.64
C ARG A 19 4.45 17.39 -28.56
N LEU A 20 5.69 17.22 -28.08
CA LEU A 20 6.90 17.50 -28.87
C LEU A 20 7.03 16.55 -30.06
N GLY A 21 6.69 15.28 -29.91
CA GLY A 21 6.67 14.30 -31.02
C GLY A 21 5.64 14.62 -32.11
N LYS A 22 4.61 15.41 -31.80
CA LYS A 22 3.65 15.96 -32.76
C LYS A 22 4.05 17.33 -33.32
N GLY A 23 5.21 17.87 -32.93
CA GLY A 23 5.69 19.18 -33.37
C GLY A 23 4.87 20.37 -32.84
N LEU A 24 4.06 20.16 -31.80
CA LEU A 24 3.16 21.19 -31.28
C LEU A 24 3.84 22.04 -30.21
N SER A 25 3.71 23.36 -30.32
CA SER A 25 4.04 24.27 -29.21
C SER A 25 2.98 24.17 -28.10
N LEU A 26 3.33 24.69 -26.93
CA LEU A 26 2.42 24.70 -25.77
C LEU A 26 1.19 25.58 -26.06
N SER A 27 1.35 26.68 -26.78
CA SER A 27 0.24 27.56 -27.20
C SER A 27 -0.65 26.92 -28.26
N GLN A 28 -0.07 26.22 -29.24
CA GLN A 28 -0.81 25.53 -30.29
C GLN A 28 -1.68 24.40 -29.71
N LEU A 29 -1.13 23.61 -28.80
CA LEU A 29 -1.91 22.56 -28.14
C LEU A 29 -3.01 23.14 -27.25
N ALA A 30 -2.71 24.20 -26.49
CA ALA A 30 -3.70 24.86 -25.64
C ALA A 30 -4.91 25.35 -26.46
N LEU A 31 -4.66 25.99 -27.61
CA LEU A 31 -5.69 26.43 -28.53
C LEU A 31 -6.50 25.25 -29.08
N LYS A 32 -5.82 24.19 -29.53
CA LYS A 32 -6.47 22.99 -30.09
C LYS A 32 -7.31 22.23 -29.07
N ALA A 33 -6.89 22.22 -27.80
CA ALA A 33 -7.61 21.58 -26.69
C ALA A 33 -8.65 22.49 -26.02
N ASN A 34 -8.84 23.72 -26.52
CA ASN A 34 -9.68 24.75 -25.92
C ASN A 34 -9.40 24.95 -24.42
N THR A 35 -8.13 25.10 -24.07
CA THR A 35 -7.64 25.31 -22.70
C THR A 35 -6.61 26.44 -22.67
N SER A 36 -6.22 26.88 -21.47
CA SER A 36 -5.20 27.92 -21.33
C SER A 36 -3.78 27.34 -21.37
N VAL A 37 -2.83 28.16 -21.85
CA VAL A 37 -1.40 27.84 -21.82
C VAL A 37 -0.92 27.57 -20.38
N SER A 38 -1.45 28.31 -19.41
CA SER A 38 -1.15 28.13 -17.99
C SER A 38 -1.70 26.82 -17.44
N ALA A 39 -2.90 26.41 -17.85
CA ALA A 39 -3.45 25.09 -17.49
C ALA A 39 -2.58 23.98 -18.07
N LEU A 40 -2.26 24.02 -19.37
CA LEU A 40 -1.43 22.99 -19.99
C LEU A 40 -0.01 22.93 -19.39
N SER A 41 0.59 24.07 -19.07
CA SER A 41 1.90 24.13 -18.40
C SER A 41 1.90 23.44 -17.04
N ARG A 42 0.79 23.53 -16.27
CA ARG A 42 0.66 22.79 -15.01
C ARG A 42 0.69 21.28 -15.23
N TYR A 43 -0.02 20.79 -16.26
CA TYR A 43 -0.07 19.37 -16.60
C TYR A 43 1.27 18.81 -17.08
N GLU A 44 2.18 19.65 -17.59
CA GLU A 44 3.52 19.23 -18.02
C GLU A 44 4.62 19.40 -16.95
N ASN A 45 4.38 20.20 -15.91
CA ASN A 45 5.38 20.55 -14.90
C ASN A 45 5.13 19.91 -13.52
N GLY A 46 4.56 18.70 -13.49
CA GLY A 46 4.47 17.89 -12.26
C GLY A 46 3.32 18.27 -11.33
N TRP A 47 2.21 18.80 -11.86
CA TRP A 47 1.03 19.07 -11.04
C TRP A 47 0.34 17.75 -10.65
N GLY A 48 0.37 17.38 -9.36
CA GLY A 48 -0.20 16.11 -8.87
C GLY A 48 -1.73 16.02 -8.87
N ARG A 49 -2.46 17.04 -9.34
CA ARG A 49 -3.94 17.04 -9.42
C ARG A 49 -4.40 17.04 -10.87
N PHE A 50 -4.61 15.85 -11.39
CA PHE A 50 -5.06 15.64 -12.76
C PHE A 50 -6.58 15.47 -12.82
N GLU A 51 -7.25 16.36 -13.54
CA GLU A 51 -8.66 16.16 -13.89
C GLU A 51 -8.76 15.30 -15.14
N ILE A 52 -9.43 14.15 -15.02
CA ILE A 52 -9.60 13.19 -16.13
C ILE A 52 -10.23 13.86 -17.36
N ALA A 53 -11.22 14.74 -17.14
CA ALA A 53 -11.88 15.47 -18.22
C ALA A 53 -10.90 16.37 -19.00
N THR A 54 -10.01 17.07 -18.30
CA THR A 54 -9.03 17.98 -18.91
C THR A 54 -7.91 17.20 -19.60
N LEU A 55 -7.45 16.09 -19.01
CA LEU A 55 -6.53 15.13 -19.64
C LEU A 55 -7.09 14.60 -20.96
N ASN A 56 -8.35 14.18 -20.97
CA ASN A 56 -9.02 13.70 -22.18
C ASN A 56 -9.02 14.76 -23.28
N LYS A 57 -9.37 16.02 -22.98
CA LYS A 57 -9.34 17.12 -23.96
C LYS A 57 -7.95 17.36 -24.54
N ILE A 58 -6.91 17.33 -23.69
CA ILE A 58 -5.53 17.54 -24.12
C ILE A 58 -5.07 16.39 -25.03
N CYS A 59 -5.34 15.14 -24.64
CA CYS A 59 -4.97 13.97 -25.42
C CYS A 59 -5.71 13.90 -26.76
N THR A 60 -7.02 14.15 -26.79
CA THR A 60 -7.80 14.14 -28.05
C THR A 60 -7.31 15.21 -29.02
N ALA A 61 -6.94 16.39 -28.53
CA ALA A 61 -6.32 17.44 -29.35
C ALA A 61 -4.98 16.99 -29.97
N MET A 62 -4.22 16.12 -29.30
CA MET A 62 -3.00 15.52 -29.85
C MET A 62 -3.25 14.30 -30.76
N GLY A 63 -4.50 13.81 -30.84
CA GLY A 63 -4.85 12.56 -31.52
C GLY A 63 -4.48 11.32 -30.71
N CYS A 64 -4.55 11.41 -29.37
CA CYS A 64 -4.30 10.33 -28.44
C CYS A 64 -5.55 10.04 -27.60
N GLU A 65 -5.66 8.82 -27.10
CA GLU A 65 -6.71 8.39 -26.17
C GLU A 65 -6.13 8.18 -24.78
N VAL A 66 -6.87 8.53 -23.73
CA VAL A 66 -6.49 8.23 -22.34
C VAL A 66 -7.14 6.93 -21.92
N VAL A 67 -6.32 5.90 -21.69
CA VAL A 67 -6.77 4.62 -21.15
C VAL A 67 -6.40 4.54 -19.68
N ILE A 68 -7.41 4.46 -18.81
CA ILE A 68 -7.23 4.26 -17.37
C ILE A 68 -7.52 2.80 -17.06
N GLN A 69 -6.48 2.07 -16.65
CA GLN A 69 -6.61 0.68 -16.21
C GLN A 69 -6.57 0.61 -14.69
N LEU A 70 -7.68 0.21 -14.08
CA LEU A 70 -7.69 -0.19 -12.68
C LEU A 70 -7.26 -1.65 -12.60
N LYS A 71 -6.20 -1.91 -11.84
CA LYS A 71 -5.77 -3.28 -11.52
C LYS A 71 -6.15 -3.54 -10.08
N ALA A 72 -6.82 -4.67 -9.82
CA ALA A 72 -6.87 -5.19 -8.46
C ALA A 72 -5.43 -5.34 -7.97
N LEU A 73 -5.16 -4.93 -6.74
CA LEU A 73 -3.91 -5.28 -6.05
C LEU A 73 -3.93 -6.78 -5.83
N SER A 74 -3.64 -7.56 -6.88
CA SER A 74 -3.41 -8.98 -6.78
C SER A 74 -2.13 -9.17 -5.99
N THR A 75 -2.18 -10.05 -4.99
CA THR A 75 -1.10 -10.45 -4.08
C THR A 75 0.08 -11.12 -4.80
N SER A 76 0.65 -10.52 -5.84
CA SER A 76 1.99 -10.84 -6.35
C SER A 76 3.10 -10.25 -5.48
N LEU A 77 2.73 -9.72 -4.30
CA LEU A 77 3.58 -9.39 -3.16
C LEU A 77 4.39 -10.59 -2.61
N SER A 78 4.21 -11.82 -3.10
CA SER A 78 4.78 -13.00 -2.42
C SER A 78 6.30 -13.02 -2.37
N VAL A 79 7.02 -12.47 -3.36
CA VAL A 79 8.50 -12.50 -3.35
C VAL A 79 9.09 -11.22 -2.75
N VAL A 80 8.62 -10.05 -3.17
CA VAL A 80 9.12 -8.75 -2.65
C VAL A 80 8.63 -8.52 -1.22
N GLY A 81 7.39 -8.87 -0.91
CA GLY A 81 6.82 -8.84 0.44
C GLY A 81 7.53 -9.81 1.37
N ALA A 82 7.73 -11.07 0.95
CA ALA A 82 8.50 -12.03 1.77
C ALA A 82 9.92 -11.54 2.06
N THR A 83 10.61 -10.96 1.08
CA THR A 83 11.98 -10.46 1.28
C THR A 83 12.00 -9.28 2.27
N ARG A 84 11.02 -8.38 2.20
CA ARG A 84 10.85 -7.28 3.16
C ARG A 84 10.54 -7.78 4.56
N VAL A 85 9.62 -8.74 4.69
CA VAL A 85 9.28 -9.39 5.96
C VAL A 85 10.53 -10.02 6.58
N ILE A 86 11.28 -10.82 5.81
CA ILE A 86 12.52 -11.43 6.29
C ILE A 86 13.53 -10.38 6.75
N ASN A 87 13.76 -9.32 5.98
CA ASN A 87 14.70 -8.27 6.37
C ASN A 87 14.28 -7.53 7.65
N GLN A 88 12.98 -7.40 7.89
CA GLN A 88 12.42 -6.80 9.09
C GLN A 88 12.65 -7.69 10.32
N ILE A 89 12.39 -9.00 10.21
CA ILE A 89 12.38 -9.90 11.37
C ILE A 89 13.67 -10.70 11.56
N LYS A 90 14.62 -10.67 10.62
CA LYS A 90 15.84 -11.50 10.66
C LYS A 90 16.65 -11.38 11.95
N TYR A 91 16.58 -10.24 12.63
CA TYR A 91 17.30 -10.01 13.88
C TYR A 91 16.80 -10.89 15.03
N LEU A 92 15.56 -11.40 14.93
CA LEU A 92 14.97 -12.34 15.90
C LEU A 92 15.48 -13.78 15.73
N PHE A 93 16.19 -14.06 14.63
CA PHE A 93 16.70 -15.39 14.27
C PHE A 93 18.23 -15.41 14.34
N TRP A 94 18.76 -15.03 15.49
CA TRP A 94 20.19 -15.04 15.79
C TRP A 94 20.83 -16.44 15.80
N ASP A 95 20.03 -17.49 15.94
CA ASP A 95 20.42 -18.89 16.11
C ASP A 95 20.31 -19.69 14.80
N GLN A 96 19.49 -19.26 13.85
CA GLN A 96 19.27 -19.96 12.58
C GLN A 96 19.07 -18.99 11.41
N LYS A 97 19.62 -19.34 10.24
CA LYS A 97 19.43 -18.51 9.03
C LYS A 97 17.99 -18.63 8.52
N ILE A 98 17.24 -17.54 8.60
CA ILE A 98 15.89 -17.45 8.04
C ILE A 98 15.89 -16.99 6.57
N ASN A 99 15.00 -17.56 5.76
CA ASN A 99 14.80 -17.20 4.36
C ASN A 99 13.31 -17.12 4.01
N LYS A 100 12.99 -16.63 2.81
CA LYS A 100 11.62 -16.45 2.33
C LYS A 100 10.79 -17.75 2.27
N HIS A 101 11.43 -18.91 2.10
CA HIS A 101 10.73 -20.19 2.03
C HIS A 101 10.19 -20.62 3.40
N HIS A 102 10.83 -20.19 4.50
CA HIS A 102 10.37 -20.49 5.85
C HIS A 102 9.02 -19.85 6.18
N LEU A 103 8.68 -18.71 5.55
CA LEU A 103 7.37 -18.07 5.73
C LEU A 103 6.21 -18.99 5.33
N MET A 104 6.39 -19.80 4.29
CA MET A 104 5.34 -20.74 3.86
C MET A 104 5.51 -22.12 4.49
N LYS A 105 6.76 -22.57 4.68
CA LYS A 105 7.05 -23.93 5.14
C LYS A 105 6.85 -24.10 6.65
N ASN A 106 7.30 -23.11 7.44
CA ASN A 106 7.34 -23.16 8.90
C ASN A 106 6.77 -21.87 9.54
N PRO A 107 5.50 -21.49 9.26
CA PRO A 107 4.95 -20.21 9.71
C PRO A 107 4.82 -20.10 11.23
N ILE A 108 4.49 -21.19 11.92
CA ILE A 108 4.28 -21.22 13.38
C ILE A 108 5.57 -20.82 14.12
N TRP A 109 6.70 -21.42 13.73
CA TRP A 109 8.02 -21.09 14.30
C TRP A 109 8.36 -19.60 14.18
N ILE A 110 8.00 -18.98 13.06
CA ILE A 110 8.25 -17.55 12.83
C ILE A 110 7.33 -16.71 13.71
N VAL A 111 6.05 -17.07 13.77
CA VAL A 111 5.05 -16.37 14.59
C VAL A 111 5.41 -16.48 16.07
N GLU A 112 5.82 -17.64 16.57
CA GLU A 112 6.33 -17.85 17.93
C GLU A 112 7.46 -16.88 18.26
N ARG A 113 8.48 -16.77 17.40
CA ARG A 113 9.60 -15.86 17.64
C ARG A 113 9.18 -14.39 17.68
N VAL A 114 8.27 -14.01 16.80
CA VAL A 114 7.80 -12.62 16.69
C VAL A 114 6.89 -12.23 17.85
N ILE A 115 6.01 -13.12 18.33
CA ILE A 115 5.13 -12.82 19.46
C ILE A 115 5.86 -12.88 20.81
N GLU A 116 6.94 -13.65 20.92
CA GLU A 116 7.73 -13.75 22.17
C GLU A 116 8.81 -12.67 22.29
N PHE A 117 9.52 -12.37 21.20
CA PHE A 117 10.71 -11.51 21.23
C PHE A 117 10.62 -10.29 20.32
N GLY A 118 9.58 -10.20 19.47
CA GLY A 118 9.42 -9.15 18.49
C GLY A 118 8.77 -7.87 19.02
N THR A 119 8.77 -6.86 18.18
CA THR A 119 8.06 -5.59 18.42
C THR A 119 6.64 -5.62 17.86
N LEU A 120 5.81 -4.66 18.27
CA LEU A 120 4.47 -4.47 17.69
C LEU A 120 4.54 -4.32 16.15
N MET A 121 5.58 -3.65 15.63
CA MET A 121 5.78 -3.48 14.19
C MET A 121 6.02 -4.83 13.48
N ASP A 122 6.72 -5.75 14.12
CA ASP A 122 6.98 -7.09 13.56
C ASP A 122 5.71 -7.93 13.53
N VAL A 123 4.88 -7.81 14.58
CA VAL A 123 3.54 -8.43 14.62
C VAL A 123 2.65 -7.89 13.49
N TRP A 124 2.59 -6.57 13.30
CA TRP A 124 1.85 -5.96 12.19
C TRP A 124 2.38 -6.42 10.83
N THR A 125 3.71 -6.53 10.69
CA THR A 125 4.34 -7.01 9.47
C THR A 125 3.87 -8.42 9.11
N LEU A 126 3.76 -9.31 10.09
CA LEU A 126 3.22 -10.66 9.86
C LEU A 126 1.71 -10.68 9.61
N ILE A 127 0.92 -9.86 10.32
CA ILE A 127 -0.52 -9.73 10.09
C ILE A 127 -0.80 -9.26 8.65
N HIS A 128 -0.04 -8.28 8.16
CA HIS A 128 -0.17 -7.79 6.79
C HIS A 128 0.27 -8.82 5.76
N PHE A 129 1.28 -9.64 6.07
CA PHE A 129 1.79 -10.66 5.16
C PHE A 129 0.86 -11.87 5.03
N TYR A 130 0.45 -12.47 6.15
CA TYR A 130 -0.42 -13.66 6.13
C TYR A 130 -1.90 -13.33 6.00
N GLY A 131 -2.29 -12.10 6.34
CA GLY A 131 -3.68 -11.75 6.61
C GLY A 131 -4.06 -12.11 8.05
N ARG A 132 -4.94 -11.30 8.63
CA ARG A 132 -5.31 -11.36 10.04
C ARG A 132 -5.81 -12.74 10.48
N GLN A 133 -6.70 -13.37 9.73
CA GLN A 133 -7.26 -14.68 10.11
C GLN A 133 -6.20 -15.78 10.09
N VAL A 134 -5.35 -15.81 9.06
CA VAL A 134 -4.30 -16.83 8.92
C VAL A 134 -3.25 -16.64 10.01
N PHE A 135 -2.86 -15.39 10.30
CA PHE A 135 -1.96 -15.07 11.41
C PHE A 135 -2.51 -15.57 12.75
N LEU A 136 -3.78 -15.28 13.06
CA LEU A 136 -4.42 -15.73 14.31
C LEU A 136 -4.52 -17.26 14.38
N ASN A 137 -4.78 -17.93 13.26
CA ASN A 137 -4.73 -19.40 13.19
C ASN A 137 -3.31 -19.95 13.45
N HIS A 138 -2.26 -19.22 13.08
CA HIS A 138 -0.90 -19.61 13.45
C HIS A 138 -0.61 -19.36 14.94
N VAL A 139 -1.08 -18.23 15.49
CA VAL A 139 -0.96 -17.91 16.92
C VAL A 139 -1.62 -18.97 17.80
N SER A 140 -2.80 -19.49 17.40
CA SER A 140 -3.50 -20.53 18.17
C SER A 140 -2.72 -21.86 18.25
N LEU A 141 -1.81 -22.11 17.31
CA LEU A 141 -0.96 -23.30 17.26
C LEU A 141 0.41 -23.09 17.94
N CYS A 142 0.73 -21.86 18.35
CA CYS A 142 2.01 -21.53 18.96
C CYS A 142 2.16 -22.12 20.36
N ARG A 143 3.38 -22.57 20.68
CA ARG A 143 3.79 -23.00 22.01
C ARG A 143 4.50 -21.85 22.71
N PHE A 144 3.77 -21.18 23.58
CA PHE A 144 4.30 -20.09 24.39
C PHE A 144 5.15 -20.59 25.54
N GLN A 145 6.34 -20.01 25.71
CA GLN A 145 7.19 -20.21 26.88
C GLN A 145 6.64 -19.43 28.10
N SER A 146 6.04 -18.26 27.85
CA SER A 146 5.46 -17.40 28.88
C SER A 146 3.97 -17.65 29.08
N ILE A 147 3.58 -18.00 30.32
CA ILE A 147 2.18 -18.18 30.72
C ILE A 147 1.37 -16.88 30.52
N LYS A 148 1.97 -15.72 30.81
CA LYS A 148 1.32 -14.41 30.63
C LYS A 148 1.03 -14.13 29.16
N THR A 149 2.02 -14.38 28.30
CA THR A 149 1.89 -14.18 26.85
C THR A 149 0.83 -15.12 26.27
N LYS A 150 0.81 -16.38 26.73
CA LYS A 150 -0.24 -17.35 26.39
C LYS A 150 -1.63 -16.84 26.76
N GLN A 151 -1.84 -16.42 28.00
CA GLN A 151 -3.14 -15.94 28.47
C GLN A 151 -3.60 -14.68 27.73
N PHE A 152 -2.68 -13.76 27.43
CA PHE A 152 -2.98 -12.58 26.63
C PHE A 152 -3.52 -12.96 25.24
N TRP A 153 -2.84 -13.85 24.52
CA TRP A 153 -3.26 -14.26 23.18
C TRP A 153 -4.52 -15.12 23.19
N LEU A 154 -4.75 -15.96 24.21
CA LEU A 154 -6.02 -16.67 24.39
C LEU A 154 -7.20 -15.70 24.53
N ASN A 155 -7.06 -14.67 25.38
CA ASN A 155 -8.08 -13.64 25.55
C ASN A 155 -8.37 -12.87 24.25
N ILE A 156 -7.35 -12.66 23.40
CA ILE A 156 -7.54 -12.05 22.09
C ILE A 156 -8.34 -13.01 21.19
N LEU A 157 -7.90 -14.26 21.07
CA LEU A 157 -8.53 -15.27 20.21
C LEU A 157 -10.00 -15.53 20.59
N GLU A 158 -10.35 -15.52 21.88
CA GLU A 158 -11.75 -15.64 22.32
C GLU A 158 -12.63 -14.45 21.90
N ARG A 159 -12.04 -13.27 21.70
CA ARG A 159 -12.74 -12.06 21.28
C ARG A 159 -12.75 -11.89 19.76
N GLU A 160 -12.05 -12.75 19.03
CA GLU A 160 -12.02 -12.72 17.57
C GLU A 160 -13.38 -13.07 16.98
N GLY A 161 -13.88 -12.23 16.07
CA GLY A 161 -15.20 -12.42 15.45
C GLY A 161 -16.39 -11.95 16.30
N VAL A 162 -16.18 -11.47 17.53
CA VAL A 162 -17.24 -10.83 18.32
C VAL A 162 -17.53 -9.44 17.72
N PRO A 163 -18.74 -9.16 17.23
CA PRO A 163 -19.08 -7.85 16.71
C PRO A 163 -18.95 -6.83 17.82
N CYS A 164 -18.16 -5.79 17.58
CA CYS A 164 -17.93 -4.74 18.56
C CYS A 164 -19.26 -4.02 18.85
N MET A 165 -19.91 -4.33 19.98
CA MET A 165 -21.22 -3.77 20.34
C MET A 165 -21.16 -2.30 20.79
N LYS A 166 -20.00 -1.65 20.73
CA LYS A 166 -19.92 -0.21 21.01
C LYS A 166 -20.39 0.56 19.78
N ARG A 167 -21.62 1.08 19.83
CA ARG A 167 -22.00 2.29 19.07
C ARG A 167 -20.82 3.27 19.18
N SER A 168 -20.34 3.76 18.04
CA SER A 168 -19.34 4.82 18.00
C SER A 168 -19.83 5.95 18.90
N PHE A 169 -19.00 6.34 19.88
CA PHE A 169 -19.30 7.46 20.75
C PHE A 169 -19.35 8.72 19.88
N GLN A 170 -20.55 9.09 19.44
CA GLN A 170 -20.77 10.35 18.75
C GLN A 170 -20.55 11.45 19.80
N ARG A 171 -19.40 12.13 19.73
CA ARG A 171 -19.23 13.42 20.42
C ARG A 171 -20.29 14.35 19.86
N GLY A 172 -21.37 14.57 20.61
CA GLY A 172 -22.40 15.54 20.25
C GLY A 172 -21.74 16.90 20.05
N VAL A 173 -21.81 17.41 18.82
CA VAL A 173 -21.46 18.78 18.51
C VAL A 173 -22.48 19.67 19.23
N ARG A 174 -22.11 20.24 20.37
CA ARG A 174 -22.86 21.34 20.96
C ARG A 174 -22.57 22.57 20.11
N PHE A 175 -23.56 22.98 19.33
CA PHE A 175 -23.62 24.33 18.78
C PHE A 175 -23.92 25.26 19.96
N TYR A 176 -22.97 26.13 20.30
CA TYR A 176 -23.20 27.35 21.07
C TYR A 176 -23.05 28.52 20.11
#